data_AF-A0A0K0E2V0-F1
#
_entry.id   AF-A0A0K0E2V0-F1
#
_cell.length_a   1.000
_cell.length_b   1.000
_cell.length_c   1.000
_cell.angle_alpha   90.00
_cell.angle_beta   90.00
_cell.angle_gamma   90.00
#
_symmetry.space_group_name_H-M   'P 1'
#
loop_
_entity.id
_entity.type
_entity.pdbx_description
1 polymer ?
#
loop_
_entity_poly.entity_id
_entity_poly.type
_entity_poly.pdbx_seq_one_letter_code
_entity_poly.pdbx_strand_id
1 'polypeptide(L)'
;MNVILFFLIILETIGNIGTLICIPIMINFIFYRKEWHIYYRSIFSSLVVACTIHSISSIVIYSIIFKINYVPVLGTNFELVDIYSVSRLLLKGSCGTVRICIWIMGIERTFATVKKKNYEEFHSYIITLIMIIVPFAYGFNIDTIGNAWNFYKKNYVNFCIAFDCLTLVVFIILLVLNRKLHTLHNRKMLTLSEKFQIGENIRLVKISLPITILFILDNNAFNIVFNIYTLTPTEDEIITLINYGSLAYCYICFFIFTLYQYKERLNSKYCLGRNKVLNLQTNDLELKTSDNTQKNNGNQSLKIVNANNTLIPMDYDQKSYFKVYANVW
;
A
#
# COMPACT_ATOMS: atom_id res chain seq x y z
N MET A 1 -37.69 9.78 -7.99
CA MET A 1 -36.33 9.84 -7.39
C MET A 1 -36.04 11.28 -7.01
N ASN A 2 -35.60 11.54 -5.78
CA ASN A 2 -35.14 12.89 -5.39
C ASN A 2 -33.93 13.27 -6.24
N VAL A 3 -33.90 14.49 -6.77
CA VAL A 3 -32.81 15.00 -7.63
C VAL A 3 -31.43 14.79 -6.96
N ILE A 4 -31.36 14.94 -5.64
CA ILE A 4 -30.16 14.71 -4.83
C ILE A 4 -29.68 13.25 -4.91
N LEU A 5 -30.59 12.28 -4.76
CA LEU A 5 -30.24 10.86 -4.82
C LEU A 5 -29.69 10.47 -6.20
N PHE A 6 -30.27 11.03 -7.27
CA PHE A 6 -29.77 10.82 -8.63
C PHE A 6 -28.32 11.30 -8.79
N PHE A 7 -28.02 12.52 -8.32
CA PHE A 7 -26.66 13.05 -8.38
C PHE A 7 -25.68 12.22 -7.54
N LEU A 8 -26.09 11.75 -6.37
CA LEU A 8 -25.27 10.87 -5.53
C LEU A 8 -24.96 9.56 -6.26
N ILE A 9 -25.96 8.88 -6.82
CA ILE A 9 -25.76 7.62 -7.56
C ILE A 9 -24.78 7.80 -8.72
N ILE A 10 -24.90 8.90 -9.48
CA ILE A 10 -24.00 9.20 -10.59
C ILE A 10 -22.57 9.42 -10.08
N LEU A 11 -22.42 10.27 -9.06
CA LEU A 11 -21.13 10.59 -8.47
C LEU A 11 -20.43 9.31 -7.99
N GLU A 12 -21.13 8.50 -7.20
CA GLU A 12 -20.57 7.26 -6.65
C GLU A 12 -20.23 6.23 -7.73
N THR A 13 -21.06 6.12 -8.77
CA THR A 13 -20.75 5.25 -9.91
C THR A 13 -19.47 5.69 -10.62
N ILE A 14 -19.27 7.00 -10.81
CA ILE A 14 -18.03 7.56 -11.39
C ILE A 14 -16.82 7.26 -10.50
N GLY A 15 -16.95 7.43 -9.18
CA GLY A 15 -15.87 7.10 -8.22
C GLY A 15 -15.47 5.63 -8.25
N ASN A 16 -16.44 4.72 -8.31
CA ASN A 16 -16.18 3.29 -8.38
C ASN A 16 -15.59 2.86 -9.73
N ILE A 17 -16.04 3.45 -10.85
CA ILE A 17 -15.42 3.25 -12.18
C ILE A 17 -13.96 3.73 -12.17
N GLY A 18 -13.69 4.92 -11.60
CA GLY A 18 -12.32 5.44 -11.47
C GLY A 18 -11.41 4.51 -10.66
N THR A 19 -11.95 3.90 -9.60
CA THR A 19 -11.24 2.91 -8.79
C THR A 19 -10.90 1.65 -9.61
N LEU A 20 -11.87 1.13 -10.39
CA LEU A 20 -11.66 -0.02 -11.27
C LEU A 20 -10.61 0.22 -12.35
N ILE A 21 -10.52 1.44 -12.89
CA ILE A 21 -9.47 1.80 -13.87
C ILE A 21 -8.08 1.77 -13.20
N CYS A 22 -7.98 2.18 -11.94
CA CYS A 22 -6.71 2.20 -11.20
C CYS A 22 -6.25 0.80 -10.77
N ILE A 23 -7.16 -0.16 -10.58
CA ILE A 23 -6.86 -1.50 -10.05
C ILE A 23 -5.84 -2.28 -10.92
N PRO A 24 -5.99 -2.41 -12.24
CA PRO A 24 -5.00 -3.09 -13.08
C PRO A 24 -3.61 -2.45 -13.00
N ILE A 25 -3.56 -1.12 -12.91
CA ILE A 25 -2.30 -0.37 -12.75
C ILE A 25 -1.65 -0.73 -11.41
N MET A 26 -2.44 -0.80 -10.34
CA MET A 26 -1.96 -1.17 -9.01
C MET A 26 -1.52 -2.63 -8.92
N ILE A 27 -2.26 -3.55 -9.53
CA ILE A 27 -1.88 -4.97 -9.61
C ILE A 27 -0.54 -5.10 -10.33
N ASN A 28 -0.41 -4.45 -11.49
CA ASN A 28 0.84 -4.44 -12.26
C ASN A 28 2.00 -3.84 -11.44
N PHE A 29 1.75 -2.73 -10.75
CA PHE A 29 2.71 -2.12 -9.83
C PHE A 29 3.17 -3.10 -8.73
N ILE A 30 2.26 -3.82 -8.09
CA ILE A 30 2.60 -4.83 -7.07
C ILE A 30 3.45 -5.96 -7.66
N PHE A 31 3.11 -6.45 -8.85
CA PHE A 31 3.89 -7.49 -9.53
C PHE A 31 5.32 -7.06 -9.83
N TYR A 32 5.55 -5.79 -10.20
CA TYR A 32 6.89 -5.26 -10.42
C TYR A 32 7.68 -5.03 -9.13
N ARG A 33 7.03 -4.96 -7.96
CA ARG A 33 7.68 -4.77 -6.65
C ARG A 33 8.23 -6.08 -6.07
N LYS A 34 9.19 -6.69 -6.76
CA LYS A 34 9.93 -7.88 -6.26
C LYS A 34 10.77 -7.58 -5.01
N GLU A 35 11.12 -6.31 -4.81
CA GLU A 35 11.85 -5.82 -3.64
C GLU A 35 11.03 -5.84 -2.34
N TRP A 36 9.70 -5.90 -2.42
CA TRP A 36 8.86 -5.96 -1.22
C TRP A 36 8.88 -7.36 -0.63
N HIS A 37 9.02 -7.42 0.68
CA HIS A 37 8.88 -8.67 1.40
C HIS A 37 7.52 -9.34 1.11
N ILE A 38 7.55 -10.67 1.01
CA ILE A 38 6.39 -11.46 0.57
C ILE A 38 5.15 -11.21 1.44
N TYR A 39 5.32 -11.05 2.74
CA TYR A 39 4.24 -10.76 3.69
C TYR A 39 3.53 -9.43 3.39
N TYR A 40 4.30 -8.35 3.27
CA TYR A 40 3.73 -7.04 2.93
C TYR A 40 3.09 -7.05 1.55
N ARG A 41 3.76 -7.65 0.56
CA ARG A 41 3.23 -7.78 -0.80
C ARG A 41 1.89 -8.50 -0.81
N SER A 42 1.75 -9.59 -0.07
CA SER A 42 0.52 -10.37 0.00
C SER A 42 -0.61 -9.63 0.72
N ILE A 43 -0.36 -8.96 1.85
CA ILE A 43 -1.40 -8.16 2.52
C ILE A 43 -1.83 -6.99 1.64
N PHE A 44 -0.88 -6.34 0.96
CA PHE A 44 -1.16 -5.24 0.03
C PHE A 44 -1.94 -5.74 -1.21
N SER A 45 -1.65 -6.94 -1.71
CA SER A 45 -2.46 -7.60 -2.74
C SER A 45 -3.89 -7.87 -2.24
N SER A 46 -4.06 -8.41 -1.02
CA SER A 46 -5.38 -8.64 -0.42
C SER A 46 -6.17 -7.34 -0.27
N LEU A 47 -5.52 -6.25 0.10
CA LEU A 47 -6.11 -4.92 0.15
C LEU A 47 -6.63 -4.48 -1.23
N VAL A 48 -5.84 -4.62 -2.30
CA VAL A 48 -6.28 -4.28 -3.66
C VAL A 48 -7.44 -5.17 -4.11
N VAL A 49 -7.40 -6.47 -3.82
CA VAL A 49 -8.52 -7.38 -4.14
C VAL A 49 -9.79 -6.97 -3.37
N ALA A 50 -9.67 -6.57 -2.10
CA ALA A 50 -10.81 -6.08 -1.33
C ALA A 50 -11.40 -4.79 -1.94
N CYS A 51 -10.56 -3.85 -2.38
CA CYS A 51 -10.99 -2.65 -3.11
C CYS A 51 -11.70 -3.01 -4.44
N THR A 52 -11.26 -4.06 -5.14
CA THR A 52 -11.93 -4.57 -6.35
C THR A 52 -13.33 -5.09 -6.04
N ILE A 53 -13.46 -5.96 -5.01
CA ILE A 53 -14.76 -6.50 -4.58
C ILE A 53 -15.69 -5.36 -4.18
N HIS A 54 -15.18 -4.40 -3.40
CA HIS A 54 -15.91 -3.21 -3.01
C HIS A 54 -16.45 -2.45 -4.23
N SER A 55 -15.57 -2.11 -5.18
CA SER A 55 -15.93 -1.29 -6.35
C SER A 55 -16.96 -1.99 -7.25
N ILE A 56 -16.79 -3.29 -7.49
CA ILE A 56 -17.75 -4.09 -8.28
C ILE A 56 -19.10 -4.14 -7.56
N SER A 57 -19.10 -4.41 -6.26
CA SER A 57 -20.34 -4.52 -5.47
C SER A 57 -21.10 -3.20 -5.40
N SER A 58 -20.38 -2.09 -5.22
CA SER A 58 -20.93 -0.73 -5.25
C SER A 58 -21.60 -0.43 -6.59
N ILE A 59 -20.93 -0.72 -7.73
CA ILE A 59 -21.51 -0.47 -9.06
C ILE A 59 -22.80 -1.26 -9.26
N VAL A 60 -22.85 -2.53 -8.83
CA VAL A 60 -24.06 -3.35 -8.93
C VAL A 60 -25.19 -2.76 -8.07
N ILE A 61 -24.90 -2.38 -6.81
CA ILE A 61 -25.87 -1.76 -5.91
C ILE A 61 -26.43 -0.46 -6.50
N TYR A 62 -25.56 0.44 -6.95
CA TYR A 62 -25.98 1.73 -7.52
C TYR A 62 -26.76 1.56 -8.82
N SER A 63 -26.42 0.56 -9.63
CA SER A 63 -27.17 0.21 -10.84
C SER A 63 -28.57 -0.33 -10.51
N ILE A 64 -28.72 -1.12 -9.45
CA ILE A 64 -30.04 -1.58 -8.95
C ILE A 64 -30.86 -0.40 -8.46
N ILE A 65 -30.29 0.46 -7.60
CA ILE A 65 -30.97 1.65 -7.06
C ILE A 65 -31.43 2.58 -8.20
N PHE A 66 -30.59 2.76 -9.22
CA PHE A 66 -30.94 3.52 -10.42
C PHE A 66 -32.15 2.93 -11.15
N LYS A 67 -32.20 1.60 -11.32
CA LYS A 67 -33.33 0.91 -11.97
C LYS A 67 -34.63 1.07 -11.18
N ILE A 68 -34.60 0.88 -9.86
CA ILE A 68 -35.82 0.90 -9.02
C ILE A 68 -36.23 2.31 -8.57
N ASN A 69 -35.35 3.32 -8.68
CA ASN A 69 -35.58 4.72 -8.31
C ASN A 69 -35.82 5.02 -6.81
N TYR A 70 -35.53 4.08 -5.92
CA TYR A 70 -35.52 4.26 -4.46
C TYR A 70 -34.44 3.39 -3.80
N VAL A 71 -34.04 3.72 -2.57
CA VAL A 71 -33.10 2.89 -1.79
C VAL A 71 -33.88 1.80 -1.08
N PRO A 72 -33.66 0.51 -1.39
CA PRO A 72 -34.42 -0.57 -0.78
C PRO A 72 -33.91 -0.80 0.64
N VAL A 73 -34.84 -0.90 1.60
CA VAL A 73 -34.51 -1.27 2.98
C VAL A 73 -34.42 -2.78 3.07
N LEU A 74 -33.37 -3.29 3.71
CA LEU A 74 -33.19 -4.73 3.91
C LEU A 74 -34.43 -5.36 4.58
N GLY A 75 -34.94 -6.44 3.99
CA GLY A 75 -36.14 -7.15 4.44
C GLY A 75 -37.43 -6.79 3.69
N THR A 76 -37.41 -5.75 2.84
CA THR A 76 -38.52 -5.47 1.92
C THR A 76 -38.41 -6.32 0.66
N ASN A 77 -39.54 -6.84 0.16
CA ASN A 77 -39.57 -7.60 -1.08
C ASN A 77 -39.62 -6.67 -2.30
N PHE A 78 -38.66 -6.79 -3.21
CA PHE A 78 -38.60 -6.08 -4.48
C PHE A 78 -37.97 -6.97 -5.57
N GLU A 79 -38.08 -6.55 -6.83
CA GLU A 79 -37.40 -7.22 -7.94
C GLU A 79 -35.89 -7.11 -7.74
N LEU A 80 -35.14 -8.23 -7.75
CA LEU A 80 -33.68 -8.29 -7.53
C LEU A 80 -33.21 -8.24 -6.06
N VAL A 81 -34.06 -8.54 -5.07
CA VAL A 81 -33.66 -8.64 -3.64
C VAL A 81 -32.42 -9.53 -3.46
N ASP A 82 -32.38 -10.69 -4.12
CA ASP A 82 -31.28 -11.64 -3.96
C ASP A 82 -29.95 -11.03 -4.41
N ILE A 83 -29.92 -10.41 -5.59
CA ILE A 83 -28.72 -9.76 -6.13
C ILE A 83 -28.29 -8.61 -5.23
N TYR A 84 -29.24 -7.77 -4.82
CA TYR A 84 -28.96 -6.65 -3.92
C TYR A 84 -28.37 -7.14 -2.58
N SER A 85 -28.94 -8.20 -1.99
CA SER A 85 -28.49 -8.76 -0.72
C SER A 85 -27.08 -9.34 -0.82
N VAL A 86 -26.77 -10.06 -1.90
CA VAL A 86 -25.43 -10.61 -2.16
C VAL A 86 -24.42 -9.49 -2.38
N SER A 87 -24.74 -8.50 -3.23
CA SER A 87 -23.86 -7.34 -3.44
C SER A 87 -23.66 -6.54 -2.16
N ARG A 88 -24.69 -6.41 -1.31
CA ARG A 88 -24.60 -5.76 -0.01
C ARG A 88 -23.69 -6.51 0.96
N LEU A 89 -23.78 -7.84 0.98
CA LEU A 89 -22.87 -8.69 1.74
C LEU A 89 -21.41 -8.52 1.27
N LEU A 90 -21.18 -8.52 -0.04
CA LEU A 90 -19.87 -8.28 -0.63
C LEU A 90 -19.32 -6.88 -0.32
N LEU A 91 -20.17 -5.87 -0.36
CA LEU A 91 -19.80 -4.48 -0.05
C LEU A 91 -19.41 -4.32 1.42
N LYS A 92 -20.24 -4.83 2.34
CA LYS A 92 -19.95 -4.81 3.78
C LYS A 92 -18.70 -5.64 4.11
N GLY A 93 -18.60 -6.84 3.54
CA GLY A 93 -17.48 -7.75 3.77
C GLY A 93 -16.14 -7.21 3.25
N SER A 94 -16.16 -6.55 2.10
CA SER A 94 -14.96 -5.91 1.55
C SER A 94 -14.47 -4.74 2.41
N CYS A 95 -15.37 -3.89 2.96
CA CYS A 95 -14.98 -2.83 3.89
C CYS A 95 -14.32 -3.38 5.16
N GLY A 96 -14.90 -4.45 5.73
CA GLY A 96 -14.31 -5.17 6.85
C GLY A 96 -12.94 -5.77 6.53
N THR A 97 -12.79 -6.30 5.31
CA THR A 97 -11.52 -6.85 4.81
C THR A 97 -10.45 -5.76 4.68
N VAL A 98 -10.78 -4.60 4.10
CA VAL A 98 -9.87 -3.45 3.97
C VAL A 98 -9.35 -3.02 5.34
N ARG A 99 -10.25 -2.89 6.33
CA ARG A 99 -9.88 -2.53 7.72
C ARG A 99 -8.88 -3.52 8.31
N ILE A 100 -9.13 -4.82 8.20
CA ILE A 100 -8.18 -5.84 8.70
C ILE A 100 -6.86 -5.82 7.94
N CYS A 101 -6.87 -5.62 6.63
CA CYS A 101 -5.63 -5.47 5.87
C CYS A 101 -4.79 -4.32 6.43
N ILE A 102 -5.40 -3.18 6.79
CA ILE A 102 -4.71 -2.04 7.41
C ILE A 102 -4.12 -2.43 8.78
N TRP A 103 -4.86 -3.12 9.63
CA TRP A 103 -4.36 -3.57 10.93
C TRP A 103 -3.21 -4.56 10.79
N ILE A 104 -3.35 -5.56 9.92
CA ILE A 104 -2.30 -6.55 9.67
C ILE A 104 -1.07 -5.89 9.05
N MET A 105 -1.20 -4.89 8.17
CA MET A 105 -0.05 -4.11 7.69
C MET A 105 0.70 -3.45 8.85
N GLY A 106 -0.01 -2.89 9.83
CA GLY A 106 0.60 -2.30 11.03
C GLY A 106 1.38 -3.33 11.87
N ILE A 107 0.79 -4.50 12.11
CA ILE A 107 1.43 -5.61 12.85
C ILE A 107 2.66 -6.11 12.10
N GLU A 108 2.51 -6.32 10.79
CA GLU A 108 3.56 -6.84 9.93
C GLU A 108 4.75 -5.88 9.86
N ARG A 109 4.51 -4.57 9.70
CA ARG A 109 5.58 -3.54 9.77
C ARG A 109 6.21 -3.43 11.17
N THR A 110 5.46 -3.70 12.23
CA THR A 110 6.00 -3.78 13.58
C THR A 110 6.98 -4.94 13.69
N PHE A 111 6.60 -6.12 13.23
CA PHE A 111 7.47 -7.30 13.22
C PHE A 111 8.73 -7.08 12.36
N ALA A 112 8.58 -6.47 11.18
CA ALA A 112 9.70 -6.11 10.31
C ALA A 112 10.66 -5.09 10.95
N THR A 113 10.16 -4.20 11.81
CA THR A 113 11.00 -3.23 12.54
C THR A 113 11.72 -3.88 13.72
N VAL A 114 11.03 -4.74 14.48
CA VAL A 114 11.60 -5.45 15.63
C VAL A 114 12.67 -6.46 15.17
N LYS A 115 12.38 -7.25 14.15
CA LYS A 115 13.28 -8.30 13.64
C LYS A 115 14.15 -7.86 12.46
N LYS A 116 14.41 -6.57 12.29
CA LYS A 116 15.12 -5.99 11.12
C LYS A 116 16.43 -6.66 10.70
N LYS A 117 17.12 -7.38 11.60
CA LYS A 117 18.38 -8.08 11.32
C LYS A 117 18.19 -9.35 10.48
N ASN A 118 17.14 -10.10 10.79
CA ASN A 118 16.91 -11.43 10.22
C ASN A 118 15.59 -11.46 9.44
N TYR A 119 14.87 -10.34 9.33
CA TYR A 119 13.55 -10.28 8.72
C TYR A 119 13.54 -10.79 7.27
N GLU A 120 14.61 -10.54 6.51
CA GLU A 120 14.78 -11.05 5.13
C GLU A 120 14.80 -12.59 5.04
N GLU A 121 15.22 -13.28 6.12
CA GLU A 121 15.26 -14.74 6.18
C GLU A 121 13.89 -15.35 6.52
N PHE A 122 12.96 -14.56 7.06
CA PHE A 122 11.62 -15.03 7.42
C PHE A 122 10.72 -15.09 6.18
N HIS A 123 10.86 -16.14 5.38
CA HIS A 123 9.89 -16.47 4.34
C HIS A 123 9.16 -17.77 4.71
N SER A 124 7.84 -17.70 4.82
CA SER A 124 6.99 -18.88 5.02
C SER A 124 5.72 -18.73 4.21
N TYR A 125 5.52 -19.62 3.24
CA TYR A 125 4.33 -19.62 2.40
C TYR A 125 3.05 -19.86 3.19
N ILE A 126 3.13 -20.59 4.31
CA ILE A 126 1.97 -20.82 5.21
C ILE A 126 1.55 -19.50 5.85
N ILE A 127 2.49 -18.72 6.39
CA ILE A 127 2.18 -17.41 6.98
C ILE A 127 1.62 -16.46 5.90
N THR A 128 2.19 -16.48 4.70
CA THR A 128 1.68 -15.70 3.56
C THR A 128 0.24 -16.09 3.22
N LEU A 129 -0.07 -17.38 3.17
CA LEU A 129 -1.43 -17.87 2.91
C LEU A 129 -2.40 -17.42 4.01
N ILE A 130 -1.99 -17.50 5.28
CA ILE A 130 -2.78 -17.00 6.43
C ILE A 130 -3.04 -15.50 6.28
N MET A 131 -2.03 -14.71 5.93
CA MET A 131 -2.17 -13.26 5.71
C MET A 131 -3.10 -12.92 4.54
N ILE A 132 -3.28 -13.82 3.58
CA ILE A 132 -4.26 -13.67 2.51
C ILE A 132 -5.65 -14.05 3.02
N ILE A 133 -5.82 -15.22 3.66
CA ILE A 133 -7.15 -15.76 4.03
C ILE A 133 -7.79 -14.98 5.19
N VAL A 134 -7.03 -14.64 6.23
CA VAL A 134 -7.56 -14.05 7.48
C VAL A 134 -8.34 -12.76 7.25
N PRO A 135 -7.88 -11.77 6.45
CA PRO A 135 -8.67 -10.58 6.14
C PRO A 135 -10.06 -10.88 5.58
N PHE A 136 -10.14 -11.78 4.59
CA PHE A 136 -11.42 -12.13 3.96
C PHE A 136 -12.29 -12.95 4.92
N ALA A 137 -11.70 -13.91 5.63
CA ALA A 137 -12.42 -14.70 6.63
C ALA A 137 -13.04 -13.79 7.70
N TYR A 138 -12.31 -12.81 8.21
CA TYR A 138 -12.87 -11.83 9.14
C TYR A 138 -13.94 -10.97 8.47
N GLY A 139 -13.61 -10.31 7.36
CA GLY A 139 -14.48 -9.32 6.73
C GLY A 139 -15.86 -9.87 6.39
N PHE A 140 -15.90 -11.09 5.85
CA PHE A 140 -17.14 -11.76 5.46
C PHE A 140 -17.89 -12.44 6.61
N ASN A 141 -17.28 -12.59 7.79
CA ASN A 141 -17.92 -13.19 8.97
C ASN A 141 -18.22 -12.19 10.09
N ILE A 142 -18.15 -10.87 9.84
CA ILE A 142 -18.42 -9.83 10.87
C ILE A 142 -19.79 -10.03 11.51
N ASP A 143 -20.82 -10.37 10.73
CA ASP A 143 -22.18 -10.57 11.25
C ASP A 143 -22.31 -11.85 12.08
N THR A 144 -21.68 -12.93 11.63
CA THR A 144 -21.60 -14.18 12.40
C THR A 144 -20.89 -13.97 13.72
N ILE A 145 -19.77 -13.23 13.73
CA ILE A 145 -19.04 -12.84 14.94
C ILE A 145 -19.92 -11.97 15.85
N GLY A 146 -20.64 -11.00 15.28
CA GLY A 146 -21.58 -10.15 16.01
C GLY A 146 -22.72 -10.92 16.66
N ASN A 147 -23.28 -11.90 15.97
CA ASN A 147 -24.36 -12.72 16.51
C ASN A 147 -23.85 -13.70 17.58
N ALA A 148 -22.62 -14.20 17.44
CA ALA A 148 -21.98 -15.04 18.47
C ALA A 148 -21.57 -14.23 19.72
N TRP A 149 -21.23 -12.95 19.55
CA TRP A 149 -20.76 -12.08 20.63
C TRP A 149 -21.53 -10.77 20.71
N ASN A 150 -22.68 -10.79 21.42
CA ASN A 150 -23.57 -9.63 21.55
C ASN A 150 -22.87 -8.34 22.05
N PHE A 151 -21.86 -8.48 22.91
CA PHE A 151 -21.08 -7.33 23.37
C PHE A 151 -20.27 -6.68 22.25
N TYR A 152 -19.68 -7.48 21.36
CA TYR A 152 -19.01 -6.99 20.16
C TYR A 152 -20.01 -6.31 19.23
N LYS A 153 -21.19 -6.91 18.98
CA LYS A 153 -22.24 -6.31 18.16
C LYS A 153 -22.68 -4.93 18.67
N LYS A 154 -22.90 -4.80 19.99
CA LYS A 154 -23.31 -3.53 20.62
C LYS A 154 -22.22 -2.45 20.56
N ASN A 155 -20.95 -2.84 20.64
CA ASN A 155 -19.81 -1.91 20.70
C ASN A 155 -18.96 -1.90 19.42
N TYR A 156 -19.45 -2.46 18.31
CA TYR A 156 -18.67 -2.70 17.10
C TYR A 156 -18.02 -1.43 16.56
N VAL A 157 -18.79 -0.34 16.52
CA VAL A 157 -18.31 0.98 16.06
C VAL A 157 -17.18 1.48 16.94
N ASN A 158 -17.37 1.46 18.27
CA ASN A 158 -16.35 1.88 19.24
C ASN A 158 -15.08 1.03 19.14
N PHE A 159 -15.23 -0.29 18.95
CA PHE A 159 -14.10 -1.18 18.72
C PHE A 159 -13.34 -0.81 17.45
N CYS A 160 -14.04 -0.59 16.34
CA CYS A 160 -13.41 -0.22 15.08
C CYS A 160 -12.62 1.08 15.21
N ILE A 161 -13.23 2.13 15.78
CA ILE A 161 -12.57 3.43 16.02
C ILE A 161 -11.33 3.23 16.90
N ALA A 162 -11.43 2.47 17.99
CA ALA A 162 -10.32 2.24 18.89
C ALA A 162 -9.13 1.54 18.21
N PHE A 163 -9.38 0.46 17.46
CA PHE A 163 -8.33 -0.27 16.74
C PHE A 163 -7.76 0.52 15.55
N ASP A 164 -8.60 1.30 14.88
CA ASP A 164 -8.19 2.19 13.80
C ASP A 164 -7.24 3.28 14.33
N CYS A 165 -7.62 3.97 15.41
CA CYS A 165 -6.75 4.94 16.09
C CYS A 165 -5.46 4.30 16.62
N LEU A 166 -5.54 3.11 17.23
CA LEU A 166 -4.38 2.37 17.69
C LEU A 166 -3.41 2.09 16.54
N THR A 167 -3.93 1.63 15.39
CA THR A 167 -3.13 1.33 14.19
C THR A 167 -2.44 2.59 13.65
N LEU A 168 -3.14 3.72 13.63
CA LEU A 168 -2.55 5.01 13.23
C LEU A 168 -1.40 5.42 14.15
N VAL A 169 -1.59 5.30 15.48
CA VAL A 169 -0.55 5.58 16.48
C VAL A 169 0.66 4.66 16.27
N VAL A 170 0.43 3.36 16.03
CA VAL A 170 1.50 2.40 15.71
C VAL A 170 2.28 2.83 14.48
N PHE A 171 1.62 3.22 13.38
CA PHE A 171 2.32 3.69 12.18
C PHE A 171 3.16 4.95 12.43
N ILE A 172 2.65 5.92 13.20
CA ILE A 172 3.39 7.12 13.56
C ILE A 172 4.63 6.77 14.39
N ILE A 173 4.48 5.91 15.40
CA ILE A 173 5.59 5.43 16.24
C ILE A 173 6.63 4.70 15.38
N LEU A 174 6.20 3.79 14.50
CA LEU A 174 7.10 3.07 13.59
C LEU A 174 7.85 4.02 12.65
N LEU A 175 7.20 5.07 12.16
CA LEU A 175 7.83 6.07 11.31
C LEU A 175 8.92 6.83 12.07
N VAL A 176 8.64 7.26 13.30
CA VAL A 176 9.61 7.96 14.17
C VAL A 176 10.77 7.04 14.55
N LEU A 177 10.49 5.81 14.98
CA LEU A 177 11.51 4.83 15.36
C LEU A 177 12.43 4.49 14.18
N ASN A 178 11.87 4.20 13.01
CA ASN A 178 12.68 3.87 11.83
C ASN A 178 13.50 5.08 11.35
N ARG A 179 12.96 6.31 11.42
CA ARG A 179 13.75 7.53 11.14
C ARG A 179 14.91 7.70 12.13
N LYS A 180 14.67 7.51 13.43
CA LYS A 180 15.72 7.57 14.45
C LYS A 180 16.80 6.52 14.19
N LEU A 181 16.41 5.28 13.89
CA LEU A 181 17.33 4.21 13.50
C LEU A 181 18.14 4.56 12.25
N HIS A 182 17.51 5.19 11.26
CA HIS A 182 18.19 5.67 10.05
C HIS A 182 19.22 6.78 10.37
N THR A 183 18.96 7.68 11.32
CA THR A 183 19.95 8.70 11.72
C THR A 183 21.12 8.14 12.55
N LEU A 184 20.86 7.12 13.39
CA LEU A 184 21.89 6.46 14.19
C LEU A 184 22.88 5.63 13.34
N HIS A 185 22.51 5.35 12.10
CA HIS A 185 23.33 4.65 11.12
C HIS A 185 24.71 5.26 10.93
N ASN A 186 24.81 6.61 10.92
CA ASN A 186 26.08 7.29 10.73
C ASN A 186 27.03 7.07 11.92
N ARG A 187 26.56 6.50 13.03
CA ARG A 187 27.33 6.29 14.26
C ARG A 187 27.65 4.83 14.56
N LYS A 188 26.89 3.86 14.04
CA LYS A 188 27.07 2.43 14.33
C LYS A 188 27.30 1.65 13.04
N MET A 189 28.23 0.68 13.08
CA MET A 189 28.40 -0.29 12.00
C MET A 189 27.17 -1.21 11.90
N LEU A 190 26.17 -0.82 11.12
CA LEU A 190 25.05 -1.67 10.73
C LEU A 190 25.40 -2.43 9.44
N THR A 191 24.93 -3.66 9.32
CA THR A 191 25.10 -4.47 8.10
C THR A 191 24.27 -3.88 6.96
N LEU A 192 24.73 -4.04 5.71
CA LEU A 192 24.05 -3.50 4.52
C LEU A 192 22.57 -3.94 4.41
N SER A 193 22.28 -5.19 4.80
CA SER A 193 20.92 -5.73 4.88
C SER A 193 20.05 -4.96 5.88
N GLU A 194 20.53 -4.72 7.12
CA GLU A 194 19.79 -3.91 8.09
C GLU A 194 19.51 -2.49 7.59
N LYS A 195 20.46 -1.90 6.86
CA LYS A 195 20.31 -0.57 6.25
C LYS A 195 19.17 -0.57 5.23
N PHE A 196 19.14 -1.56 4.35
CA PHE A 196 18.09 -1.74 3.35
C PHE A 196 16.72 -1.94 4.02
N GLN A 197 16.64 -2.81 5.04
CA GLN A 197 15.40 -3.10 5.75
C GLN A 197 14.82 -1.87 6.45
N ILE A 198 15.66 -1.04 7.10
CA ILE A 198 15.20 0.21 7.72
C ILE A 198 14.65 1.17 6.65
N GLY A 199 15.38 1.34 5.54
CA GLY A 199 14.94 2.20 4.43
C GLY A 199 13.62 1.73 3.82
N GLU A 200 13.46 0.41 3.65
CA GLU A 200 12.23 -0.19 3.19
C GLU A 200 11.08 0.01 4.20
N ASN A 201 11.30 -0.21 5.49
CA ASN A 201 10.28 -0.01 6.52
C ASN A 201 9.76 1.44 6.54
N ILE A 202 10.64 2.45 6.45
CA ILE A 202 10.24 3.87 6.33
C ILE A 202 9.37 4.06 5.09
N ARG A 203 9.77 3.50 3.95
CA ARG A 203 9.05 3.62 2.67
C ARG A 203 7.66 3.01 2.77
N LEU A 204 7.55 1.78 3.26
CA LEU A 204 6.29 1.06 3.31
C LEU A 204 5.33 1.70 4.31
N VAL A 205 5.81 2.14 5.49
CA VAL A 205 5.00 2.92 6.42
C VAL A 205 4.51 4.24 5.80
N LYS A 206 5.34 4.94 5.03
CA LYS A 206 4.91 6.16 4.29
C LYS A 206 3.83 5.87 3.24
N ILE A 207 3.82 4.69 2.64
CA ILE A 207 2.78 4.26 1.68
C ILE A 207 1.49 3.87 2.42
N SER A 208 1.59 3.20 3.57
CA SER A 208 0.43 2.77 4.37
C SER A 208 -0.23 3.92 5.15
N LEU A 209 0.50 4.98 5.49
CA LEU A 209 -0.04 6.05 6.33
C LEU A 209 -1.21 6.80 5.68
N PRO A 210 -1.16 7.24 4.41
CA PRO A 210 -2.26 8.01 3.82
C PRO A 210 -3.54 7.21 3.66
N ILE A 211 -3.45 5.92 3.30
CA ILE A 211 -4.65 5.07 3.26
C ILE A 211 -5.26 4.93 4.65
N THR A 212 -4.43 4.75 5.67
CA THR A 212 -4.89 4.64 7.05
C THR A 212 -5.56 5.95 7.49
N ILE A 213 -4.93 7.11 7.23
CA ILE A 213 -5.51 8.41 7.59
C ILE A 213 -6.83 8.66 6.87
N LEU A 214 -6.88 8.49 5.53
CA LEU A 214 -8.09 8.72 4.75
C LEU A 214 -9.23 7.79 5.19
N PHE A 215 -8.94 6.50 5.36
CA PHE A 215 -9.93 5.52 5.80
C PHE A 215 -10.48 5.85 7.20
N ILE A 216 -9.63 6.27 8.14
CA ILE A 216 -10.05 6.62 9.49
C ILE A 216 -10.86 7.91 9.50
N LEU A 217 -10.43 8.93 8.76
CA LEU A 217 -11.15 10.20 8.69
C LEU A 217 -12.54 10.00 8.09
N ASP A 218 -12.63 9.22 7.01
CA ASP A 218 -13.89 8.89 6.34
C ASP A 218 -14.84 8.15 7.31
N ASN A 219 -14.41 7.03 7.89
CA ASN A 219 -15.24 6.28 8.84
C ASN A 219 -15.63 7.11 10.09
N ASN A 220 -14.72 7.92 10.64
CA ASN A 220 -15.02 8.75 11.79
C ASN A 220 -16.03 9.85 11.45
N ALA A 221 -15.97 10.44 10.25
CA ALA A 221 -16.94 11.44 9.81
C ALA A 221 -18.36 10.85 9.80
N PHE A 222 -18.56 9.66 9.24
CA PHE A 222 -19.87 9.01 9.24
C PHE A 222 -20.30 8.54 10.64
N ASN A 223 -19.38 8.05 11.47
CA ASN A 223 -19.71 7.68 12.85
C ASN A 223 -20.20 8.87 13.68
N ILE A 224 -19.64 10.07 13.47
CA ILE A 224 -20.13 11.30 14.10
C ILE A 224 -21.56 11.59 13.65
N VAL A 225 -21.86 11.44 12.35
CA VAL A 225 -23.21 11.61 11.81
C VAL A 225 -24.20 10.61 12.45
N PHE A 226 -23.85 9.32 12.50
CA PHE A 226 -24.70 8.29 13.12
C PHE A 226 -24.94 8.50 14.61
N ASN A 227 -24.00 9.11 15.34
CA ASN A 227 -24.15 9.37 16.76
C ASN A 227 -24.98 10.63 17.08
N ILE A 228 -24.99 11.62 16.20
CA ILE A 228 -25.70 12.89 16.42
C ILE A 228 -27.17 12.80 16.02
N TYR A 229 -27.48 12.08 14.93
CA TYR A 229 -28.82 12.07 14.35
C TYR A 229 -29.55 10.76 14.64
N THR A 230 -30.81 10.86 15.08
CA THR A 230 -31.75 9.72 15.12
C THR A 230 -32.34 9.52 13.73
N LEU A 231 -31.75 8.59 12.98
CA LEU A 231 -32.11 8.35 11.58
C LEU A 231 -33.29 7.39 11.47
N THR A 232 -34.17 7.65 10.51
CA THR A 232 -35.14 6.64 10.05
C THR A 232 -34.42 5.47 9.36
N PRO A 233 -35.01 4.26 9.28
CA PRO A 233 -34.37 3.13 8.62
C PRO A 233 -33.95 3.41 7.16
N THR A 234 -34.72 4.26 6.46
CA THR A 234 -34.40 4.70 5.10
C THR A 234 -33.21 5.65 5.06
N GLU A 235 -33.12 6.59 6.01
CA GLU A 235 -32.00 7.53 6.10
C GLU A 235 -30.70 6.83 6.52
N ASP A 236 -30.79 5.87 7.45
CA ASP A 236 -29.68 5.02 7.88
C ASP A 236 -29.06 4.28 6.68
N GLU A 237 -29.89 3.71 5.82
CA GLU A 237 -29.42 3.04 4.61
C GLU A 237 -28.81 4.00 3.58
N ILE A 238 -29.42 5.16 3.36
CA ILE A 238 -28.87 6.18 2.47
C ILE A 238 -27.48 6.62 2.95
N ILE A 239 -27.33 6.94 4.23
CA ILE A 239 -26.05 7.40 4.80
C ILE A 239 -25.01 6.28 4.75
N THR A 240 -25.41 5.03 5.01
CA THR A 240 -24.51 3.88 4.90
C THR A 240 -24.02 3.68 3.47
N LEU A 241 -24.88 3.86 2.47
CA LEU A 241 -24.46 3.80 1.07
C LEU A 241 -23.51 4.95 0.72
N ILE A 242 -23.80 6.18 1.16
CA ILE A 242 -22.90 7.32 0.93
C ILE A 242 -21.52 7.05 1.56
N ASN A 243 -21.46 6.46 2.76
CA ASN A 243 -20.20 6.05 3.41
C ASN A 243 -19.44 5.01 2.56
N TYR A 244 -20.13 4.01 2.03
CA TYR A 244 -19.48 3.06 1.13
C TYR A 244 -19.03 3.71 -0.19
N GLY A 245 -19.79 4.68 -0.69
CA GLY A 245 -19.42 5.46 -1.86
C GLY A 245 -18.15 6.29 -1.64
N SER A 246 -18.08 7.05 -0.55
CA SER A 246 -16.94 7.91 -0.21
C SER A 246 -15.62 7.15 -0.08
N LEU A 247 -15.67 5.89 0.36
CA LEU A 247 -14.51 5.00 0.38
C LEU A 247 -13.86 4.80 -1.00
N ALA A 248 -14.64 4.80 -2.09
CA ALA A 248 -14.08 4.69 -3.45
C ALA A 248 -13.13 5.86 -3.76
N TYR A 249 -13.49 7.07 -3.35
CA TYR A 249 -12.62 8.24 -3.49
C TYR A 249 -11.37 8.15 -2.64
N CYS A 250 -11.49 7.61 -1.41
CA CYS A 250 -10.32 7.32 -0.57
C CYS A 250 -9.37 6.34 -1.26
N TYR A 251 -9.88 5.30 -1.92
CA TYR A 251 -9.07 4.34 -2.68
C TYR A 251 -8.39 4.98 -3.89
N ILE A 252 -9.08 5.82 -4.66
CA ILE A 252 -8.48 6.57 -5.77
C ILE A 252 -7.33 7.44 -5.27
N CYS A 253 -7.54 8.23 -4.21
CA CYS A 253 -6.51 9.08 -3.63
C CYS A 253 -5.30 8.25 -3.16
N PHE A 254 -5.54 7.11 -2.54
CA PHE A 254 -4.50 6.17 -2.13
C PHE A 254 -3.69 5.60 -3.32
N PHE A 255 -4.37 5.18 -4.39
CA PHE A 255 -3.71 4.66 -5.59
C PHE A 255 -2.87 5.72 -6.28
N ILE A 256 -3.43 6.93 -6.47
CA ILE A 256 -2.69 8.07 -7.02
C ILE A 256 -1.47 8.39 -6.16
N PHE A 257 -1.62 8.45 -4.84
CA PHE A 257 -0.50 8.71 -3.93
C PHE A 257 0.59 7.63 -4.04
N THR A 258 0.21 6.35 -4.08
CA THR A 258 1.16 5.24 -4.19
C THR A 258 1.93 5.29 -5.51
N LEU A 259 1.26 5.62 -6.62
CA LEU A 259 1.90 5.80 -7.93
C LEU A 259 2.79 7.04 -7.97
N TYR A 260 2.37 8.14 -7.35
CA TYR A 260 3.17 9.37 -7.24
C TYR A 260 4.49 9.13 -6.50
N GLN A 261 4.42 8.52 -5.31
CA GLN A 261 5.59 8.15 -4.51
C GLN A 261 6.55 7.24 -5.28
N TYR A 262 6.04 6.47 -6.26
CA TYR A 262 6.89 5.66 -7.11
C TYR A 262 7.58 6.46 -8.22
N LYS A 263 6.83 7.31 -8.95
CA LYS A 263 7.36 8.10 -10.07
C LYS A 263 8.53 8.98 -9.65
N GLU A 264 8.45 9.60 -8.47
CA GLU A 264 9.52 10.44 -7.91
C GLU A 264 10.85 9.66 -7.80
N ARG A 265 10.80 8.37 -7.46
CA ARG A 265 12.00 7.54 -7.30
C ARG A 265 12.59 7.04 -8.62
N LEU A 266 11.75 6.74 -9.62
CA LEU A 266 12.28 6.41 -10.95
C LEU A 266 13.11 7.59 -11.45
N ASN A 267 12.57 8.80 -11.35
CA ASN A 267 13.27 10.02 -11.75
C ASN A 267 14.55 10.27 -10.95
N SER A 268 14.54 10.00 -9.63
CA SER A 268 15.73 10.20 -8.80
C SER A 268 16.88 9.25 -9.15
N LYS A 269 16.58 8.00 -9.53
CA LYS A 269 17.59 7.03 -9.98
C LYS A 269 18.24 7.46 -11.29
N TYR A 270 17.46 8.00 -12.24
CA TYR A 270 18.01 8.49 -13.52
C TYR A 270 18.87 9.74 -13.35
N CYS A 271 18.53 10.65 -12.43
CA CYS A 271 19.33 11.85 -12.17
C CYS A 271 20.71 11.52 -11.58
N LEU A 272 20.78 10.59 -10.62
CA LEU A 272 22.04 10.15 -10.01
C LEU A 272 22.96 9.44 -11.01
N GLY A 273 22.39 8.64 -11.92
CA GLY A 273 23.14 8.00 -13.00
C GLY A 273 23.74 9.02 -13.99
N ARG A 274 22.98 10.06 -14.34
CA ARG A 274 23.41 11.05 -15.34
C ARG A 274 24.56 11.93 -14.85
N ASN A 275 24.51 12.39 -13.60
CA ASN A 275 25.54 13.29 -13.07
C ASN A 275 26.86 12.57 -12.77
N LYS A 276 26.83 11.28 -12.39
CA LYS A 276 28.08 10.53 -12.17
C LYS A 276 28.83 10.24 -13.47
N VAL A 277 28.13 10.02 -14.59
CA VAL A 277 28.79 9.76 -15.87
C VAL A 277 29.40 11.04 -16.46
N LEU A 278 28.75 12.20 -16.29
CA LEU A 278 29.30 13.46 -16.81
C LEU A 278 30.61 13.88 -16.11
N ASN A 279 30.70 13.73 -14.79
CA ASN A 279 31.89 14.17 -14.04
C ASN A 279 33.12 13.27 -14.21
N LEU A 280 32.96 12.05 -14.72
CA LEU A 280 34.11 11.17 -15.00
C LEU A 280 34.78 11.48 -16.34
N GLN A 281 34.07 12.09 -17.30
CA GLN A 281 34.65 12.42 -18.61
C GLN A 281 35.36 13.77 -18.67
N THR A 282 35.09 14.70 -17.75
CA THR A 282 35.67 16.05 -17.82
C THR A 282 37.05 16.19 -17.19
N ASN A 283 37.53 15.23 -16.41
CA ASN A 283 38.83 15.36 -15.74
C ASN A 283 40.02 14.72 -16.48
N ASP A 284 39.81 14.05 -17.62
CA ASP A 284 40.88 13.35 -18.34
C ASP A 284 41.50 14.16 -19.51
N LEU A 285 41.16 15.44 -19.68
CA LEU A 285 41.66 16.21 -20.83
C LEU A 285 43.00 16.94 -20.61
N GLU A 286 43.54 17.01 -19.38
CA GLU A 286 44.82 17.71 -19.13
C GLU A 286 46.06 16.81 -19.12
N LEU A 287 45.93 15.50 -19.28
CA LEU A 287 47.05 14.55 -19.39
C LEU A 287 47.18 13.97 -20.81
N LYS A 288 47.21 14.84 -21.82
CA LYS A 288 47.63 14.49 -23.19
C LYS A 288 48.65 15.48 -23.73
N THR A 289 49.78 15.58 -23.04
CA THR A 289 51.00 16.22 -23.58
C THR A 289 52.24 15.43 -23.20
N SER A 290 52.34 14.16 -23.61
CA SER A 290 53.63 13.56 -23.97
C SER A 290 53.44 12.16 -24.52
N ASP A 291 54.22 11.86 -25.55
CA ASP A 291 54.60 10.54 -26.03
C ASP A 291 53.64 9.79 -26.96
N ASN A 292 53.64 10.33 -28.18
CA ASN A 292 53.68 9.57 -29.43
C ASN A 292 54.63 8.36 -29.35
N THR A 293 54.15 7.19 -28.91
CA THR A 293 54.76 5.91 -29.33
C THR A 293 53.75 4.77 -29.29
N GLN A 294 53.57 4.16 -30.47
CA GLN A 294 53.16 2.77 -30.69
C GLN A 294 51.70 2.42 -30.33
N LYS A 295 50.77 2.47 -31.29
CA LYS A 295 50.42 1.32 -32.15
C LYS A 295 50.54 -0.03 -31.40
N ASN A 296 49.45 -0.49 -30.79
CA ASN A 296 49.00 -1.85 -31.00
C ASN A 296 47.50 -1.97 -30.72
N ASN A 297 46.77 -2.24 -31.80
CA ASN A 297 45.40 -2.69 -31.82
C ASN A 297 45.33 -4.07 -31.18
N GLY A 298 44.61 -4.20 -30.08
CA GLY A 298 44.31 -5.51 -29.52
C GLY A 298 43.64 -5.35 -28.17
N ASN A 299 42.31 -5.49 -28.15
CA ASN A 299 41.48 -5.74 -26.97
C ASN A 299 42.00 -5.07 -25.69
N GLN A 300 41.91 -3.74 -25.62
CA GLN A 300 42.12 -3.05 -24.35
C GLN A 300 40.97 -3.45 -23.43
N SER A 301 41.21 -4.47 -22.60
CA SER A 301 40.36 -4.74 -21.44
C SER A 301 40.31 -3.47 -20.61
N LEU A 302 39.11 -2.97 -20.36
CA LEU A 302 38.87 -1.80 -19.53
C LEU A 302 39.37 -2.13 -18.12
N LYS A 303 40.54 -1.61 -17.76
CA LYS A 303 41.17 -1.84 -16.46
C LYS A 303 40.70 -0.74 -15.51
N ILE A 304 39.89 -1.11 -14.51
CA ILE A 304 39.48 -0.19 -13.45
C ILE A 304 40.56 -0.21 -12.37
N VAL A 305 41.07 0.96 -12.02
CA VAL A 305 42.13 1.14 -11.01
C VAL A 305 41.52 1.85 -9.80
N ASN A 306 41.82 1.40 -8.58
CA ASN A 306 41.37 2.08 -7.37
C ASN A 306 42.25 3.30 -7.02
N ALA A 307 41.87 4.05 -5.97
CA ALA A 307 42.61 5.23 -5.49
C ALA A 307 44.08 4.96 -5.07
N ASN A 308 44.45 3.70 -4.83
CA ASN A 308 45.81 3.29 -4.48
C ASN A 308 46.59 2.77 -5.70
N ASN A 309 46.13 3.06 -6.93
CA ASN A 309 46.70 2.55 -8.19
C ASN A 309 46.74 1.02 -8.31
N THR A 310 45.92 0.30 -7.54
CA THR A 310 45.80 -1.16 -7.67
C THR A 310 44.70 -1.54 -8.66
N LEU A 311 45.03 -2.48 -9.54
CA LEU A 311 44.14 -3.05 -10.56
C LEU A 311 43.04 -3.89 -9.89
N ILE A 312 41.77 -3.53 -10.13
CA ILE A 312 40.63 -4.29 -9.60
C ILE A 312 40.32 -5.41 -10.60
N PRO A 313 40.43 -6.70 -10.23
CA PRO A 313 40.05 -7.79 -11.14
C PRO A 313 38.55 -7.72 -11.41
N MET A 314 38.15 -7.88 -12.68
CA MET A 314 36.73 -7.78 -13.09
C MET A 314 35.99 -9.13 -12.97
N ASP A 315 36.69 -10.22 -12.66
CA ASP A 315 36.14 -11.57 -12.50
C ASP A 315 35.54 -11.81 -11.10
N TYR A 316 35.01 -10.76 -10.47
CA TYR A 316 34.43 -10.90 -9.15
C TYR A 316 33.10 -11.63 -9.20
N ASP A 317 32.93 -12.58 -8.28
CA ASP A 317 31.61 -13.09 -7.94
C ASP A 317 30.70 -11.92 -7.53
N GLN A 318 29.39 -12.12 -7.72
CA GLN A 318 28.39 -11.08 -7.41
C GLN A 318 28.54 -10.53 -5.99
N LYS A 319 29.00 -11.36 -5.05
CA LYS A 319 29.28 -11.01 -3.64
C LYS A 319 30.37 -9.95 -3.50
N SER A 320 31.46 -10.09 -4.26
CA SER A 320 32.59 -9.18 -4.23
C SER A 320 32.27 -7.87 -4.97
N TYR A 321 31.45 -7.92 -6.03
CA TYR A 321 30.89 -6.72 -6.66
C TYR A 321 30.08 -5.88 -5.66
N PHE A 322 29.23 -6.53 -4.85
CA PHE A 322 28.51 -5.84 -3.76
C PHE A 322 29.44 -5.30 -2.68
N LYS A 323 30.57 -5.97 -2.40
CA LYS A 323 31.57 -5.49 -1.42
C LYS A 323 32.25 -4.21 -1.89
N VAL A 324 32.60 -4.11 -3.18
CA VAL A 324 33.13 -2.87 -3.78
C VAL A 324 32.06 -1.78 -3.75
N TYR A 325 30.81 -2.09 -4.13
CA TYR A 325 29.71 -1.13 -4.08
C TYR A 325 29.43 -0.61 -2.67
N ALA A 326 29.53 -1.47 -1.65
CA ALA A 326 29.35 -1.10 -0.25
C ALA A 326 30.48 -0.23 0.30
N ASN A 327 31.68 -0.27 -0.28
CA ASN A 327 32.79 0.61 0.09
C ASN A 327 32.73 2.00 -0.59
N VAL A 328 32.02 2.10 -1.72
CA VAL A 328 31.88 3.35 -2.50
C VAL A 328 30.68 4.20 -2.04
N TRP A 329 29.73 3.59 -1.32
CA TRP A 329 28.58 4.25 -0.68
C TRP A 329 28.86 4.52 0.80
#